data_AF-A0A2D4GSR6-F1
#
_entry.id   AF-A0A2D4GSR6-F1
#
_cell.length_a   1.000
_cell.length_b   1.000
_cell.length_c   1.000
_cell.angle_alpha   90.00
_cell.angle_beta   90.00
_cell.angle_gamma   90.00
#
_symmetry.space_group_name_H-M   'P 1'
#
loop_
_entity.id
_entity.type
_entity.pdbx_description
1 polymer ?
#
loop_
_entity_poly.entity_id
_entity_poly.type
_entity_poly.pdbx_seq_one_letter_code
_entity_poly.pdbx_strand_id
1 'polypeptide(L)'
;VLLNVFFPPFLTGTGRDAMVGTKPGPVQIVLVHKEQHSFELDEKALSHVLLQDAIRDLDVVVVSVAGAFRKGKSFLLDFLLRYLYTQKEDSNTDWLGVEDEPLTGFSWRGGSDPETTGIQIWSEVFIVMKPNGKKVAVV
;
A
#
# COMPACT_ATOMS: atom_id res chain seq x y z
N VAL A 1 9.31 10.74 -7.01
CA VAL A 1 7.96 11.32 -7.16
C VAL A 1 7.47 11.62 -5.76
N LEU A 2 7.48 12.88 -5.33
CA LEU A 2 6.75 13.30 -4.13
C LEU A 2 5.31 13.55 -4.58
N LEU A 3 4.36 12.76 -4.08
CA LEU A 3 2.95 13.03 -4.24
C LEU A 3 2.47 13.74 -2.96
N ASN A 4 2.45 15.06 -2.99
CA ASN A 4 1.66 15.86 -2.05
C ASN A 4 0.20 15.72 -2.48
N VAL A 5 -0.56 14.86 -1.81
CA VAL A 5 -2.00 14.72 -2.04
C VAL A 5 -2.73 15.34 -0.85
N PHE A 6 -3.34 16.49 -1.10
CA PHE A 6 -4.23 17.20 -0.19
C PHE A 6 -5.65 16.89 -0.65
N PHE A 7 -6.53 16.36 0.21
CA PHE A 7 -7.96 16.22 -0.08
C PHE A 7 -8.83 16.90 1.00
N PRO A 8 -10.00 17.45 0.61
CA PRO A 8 -10.87 18.31 1.43
C PRO A 8 -11.91 17.49 2.24
N PRO A 9 -12.77 18.14 3.06
CA PRO A 9 -13.61 17.46 4.04
C PRO A 9 -14.95 16.95 3.49
N PHE A 10 -15.36 15.78 4.01
CA PHE A 10 -16.72 15.26 4.25
C PHE A 10 -17.70 15.05 3.09
N LEU A 11 -18.23 13.81 2.99
CA LEU A 11 -19.67 13.49 2.95
C LEU A 11 -19.92 12.08 3.54
N THR A 12 -20.94 11.97 4.39
CA THR A 12 -21.37 10.76 5.12
C THR A 12 -22.25 9.84 4.26
N GLY A 13 -22.01 8.52 4.32
CA GLY A 13 -22.91 7.51 3.75
C GLY A 13 -22.72 6.15 4.44
N THR A 14 -23.74 5.72 5.18
CA THR A 14 -23.81 4.46 5.93
C THR A 14 -24.00 3.25 5.02
N GLY A 15 -23.21 2.19 5.21
CA GLY A 15 -23.44 0.89 4.59
C GLY A 15 -22.44 -0.15 5.10
N ARG A 16 -22.86 -0.94 6.10
CA ARG A 16 -22.10 -2.08 6.60
C ARG A 16 -22.30 -3.24 5.63
N ASP A 17 -21.24 -3.68 4.96
CA ASP A 17 -21.17 -5.01 4.36
C ASP A 17 -19.90 -5.72 4.85
N ALA A 18 -20.12 -6.87 5.45
CA ALA A 18 -19.08 -7.78 5.94
C ALA A 18 -18.29 -8.35 4.76
N MET A 19 -16.98 -8.13 4.72
CA MET A 19 -16.11 -8.72 3.70
C MET A 19 -15.41 -9.99 4.19
N VAL A 20 -15.64 -11.05 3.41
CA VAL A 20 -14.86 -12.28 3.32
C VAL A 20 -13.36 -11.96 3.30
N GLY A 21 -12.61 -12.56 4.23
CA GLY A 21 -11.18 -12.34 4.41
C GLY A 21 -10.35 -12.73 3.19
N THR A 22 -10.17 -11.78 2.27
CA THR A 22 -9.26 -11.90 1.15
C THR A 22 -7.86 -11.58 1.66
N LYS A 23 -6.86 -12.40 1.31
CA LYS A 23 -5.46 -12.14 1.71
C LYS A 23 -5.01 -10.77 1.18
N PRO A 24 -4.32 -9.94 1.99
CA PRO A 24 -3.79 -8.66 1.55
C PRO A 24 -2.90 -8.80 0.30
N GLY A 25 -2.96 -7.81 -0.59
CA GLY A 25 -2.24 -7.85 -1.86
C GLY A 25 -2.12 -6.48 -2.54
N PRO A 26 -1.37 -6.41 -3.64
CA PRO A 26 -1.22 -5.19 -4.43
C PRO A 26 -2.51 -4.86 -5.18
N VAL A 27 -2.93 -3.60 -5.11
CA VAL A 27 -4.11 -3.04 -5.79
C VAL A 27 -3.64 -1.99 -6.79
N GLN A 28 -3.97 -2.18 -8.06
CA GLN A 28 -3.69 -1.20 -9.11
C GLN A 28 -4.63 0.00 -8.96
N ILE A 29 -4.06 1.20 -8.82
CA ILE A 29 -4.85 2.43 -8.71
C ILE A 29 -4.64 3.39 -9.88
N VAL A 30 -3.51 3.31 -10.59
CA VAL A 30 -3.30 4.11 -11.80
C VAL A 30 -2.94 3.20 -12.96
N LEU A 31 -3.79 3.13 -13.97
CA LEU A 31 -3.54 2.39 -15.21
C LEU A 31 -2.83 3.29 -16.23
N VAL A 32 -1.95 2.69 -17.04
CA VAL A 32 -1.21 3.40 -18.09
C VAL A 32 -1.60 2.83 -19.45
N HIS A 33 -2.27 3.65 -20.26
CA HIS A 33 -2.67 3.31 -21.62
C HIS A 33 -1.57 3.75 -22.58
N LYS A 34 -0.63 2.83 -22.87
CA LYS A 34 0.57 3.14 -23.68
C LYS A 34 0.26 3.65 -25.08
N GLU A 35 -0.80 3.13 -25.71
CA GLU A 35 -1.19 3.49 -27.08
C GLU A 35 -1.80 4.89 -27.16
N GLN A 36 -2.52 5.31 -26.11
CA GLN A 36 -3.22 6.59 -26.06
C GLN A 36 -2.42 7.66 -25.30
N HIS A 37 -1.24 7.31 -24.78
CA HIS A 37 -0.42 8.15 -23.91
C HIS A 37 -1.21 8.76 -22.73
N SER A 38 -2.17 8.01 -22.19
CA SER A 38 -3.08 8.46 -21.15
C SER A 38 -2.95 7.64 -19.87
N PHE A 39 -3.45 8.21 -18.78
CA PHE A 39 -3.49 7.61 -17.45
C PHE A 39 -4.93 7.58 -16.95
N GLU A 40 -5.31 6.51 -16.27
CA GLU A 40 -6.63 6.34 -15.69
C GLU A 40 -6.50 6.01 -14.20
N LEU A 41 -7.27 6.71 -13.36
CA LEU A 41 -7.32 6.48 -11.93
C LEU A 41 -8.51 5.55 -11.62
N ASP A 42 -8.24 4.42 -10.98
CA ASP A 42 -9.30 3.58 -10.41
C ASP A 42 -9.74 4.16 -9.06
N GLU A 43 -10.63 5.14 -9.12
CA GLU A 43 -11.19 5.80 -7.93
C GLU A 43 -11.91 4.83 -7.01
N LYS A 44 -12.52 3.77 -7.55
CA LYS A 44 -13.27 2.78 -6.76
C LYS A 44 -12.30 1.92 -5.94
N ALA A 45 -11.25 1.42 -6.56
CA ALA A 45 -10.22 0.65 -5.88
C ALA A 45 -9.51 1.49 -4.81
N LEU A 46 -9.16 2.73 -5.14
CA LEU A 46 -8.52 3.65 -4.19
C LEU A 46 -9.43 3.97 -3.00
N SER A 47 -10.71 4.28 -3.27
CA SER A 47 -11.71 4.58 -2.24
C SER A 47 -11.93 3.39 -1.31
N HIS A 48 -11.95 2.17 -1.86
CA HIS A 48 -12.12 0.95 -1.06
C HIS A 48 -10.96 0.73 -0.07
N VAL A 49 -9.74 1.14 -0.43
CA VAL A 49 -8.59 1.05 0.46
C VAL A 49 -8.57 2.19 1.48
N LEU A 50 -8.80 3.44 1.07
CA LEU A 50 -8.55 4.63 1.90
C LEU A 50 -9.77 5.13 2.71
N LEU A 51 -11.00 4.81 2.29
CA LEU A 51 -12.21 5.32 2.95
C LEU A 51 -12.83 4.35 3.95
N GLN A 52 -12.08 3.36 4.41
CA GLN A 52 -12.55 2.43 5.44
C GLN A 52 -12.77 3.20 6.77
N ASP A 53 -13.86 2.90 7.47
CA ASP A 53 -14.27 3.62 8.69
C ASP A 53 -13.18 3.68 9.77
N ALA A 54 -12.29 2.68 9.83
CA ALA A 54 -11.22 2.62 10.81
C ALA A 54 -10.05 3.59 10.53
N ILE A 55 -9.89 4.08 9.30
CA ILE A 55 -8.72 4.87 8.88
C ILE A 55 -9.05 6.24 8.28
N ARG A 56 -10.27 6.45 7.75
CA ARG A 56 -10.60 7.61 6.90
C ARG A 56 -10.40 8.97 7.60
N ASP A 57 -10.45 8.97 8.92
CA ASP A 57 -10.33 10.16 9.77
C ASP A 57 -8.92 10.31 10.37
N LEU A 58 -7.97 9.44 10.01
CA LEU A 58 -6.57 9.48 10.45
C LEU A 58 -5.71 10.28 9.47
N ASP A 59 -4.68 10.95 9.99
CA ASP A 59 -3.60 11.44 9.13
C ASP A 59 -2.95 10.27 8.38
N VAL A 60 -2.66 10.46 7.10
CA VAL A 60 -2.02 9.44 6.25
C VAL A 60 -0.53 9.75 6.07
N VAL A 61 0.29 8.70 6.14
CA VAL A 61 1.70 8.69 5.73
C VAL A 61 1.80 7.81 4.49
N VAL A 62 2.27 8.38 3.38
CA VAL A 62 2.43 7.66 2.12
C VAL A 62 3.91 7.34 1.89
N VAL A 63 4.24 6.06 1.74
CA VAL A 63 5.60 5.60 1.42
C VAL A 63 5.65 5.16 -0.04
N SER A 64 6.35 5.93 -0.88
CA SER A 64 6.47 5.64 -2.31
C SER A 64 7.90 5.30 -2.70
N VAL A 65 8.07 4.20 -3.43
CA VAL A 65 9.33 3.83 -4.07
C VAL A 65 9.21 4.00 -5.58
N ALA A 66 9.88 5.01 -6.12
CA ALA A 66 9.90 5.31 -7.55
C ALA A 66 11.34 5.27 -8.09
N GLY A 67 11.51 4.87 -9.35
CA GLY A 67 12.83 4.81 -9.97
C GLY A 67 12.88 3.92 -11.20
N ALA A 68 14.08 3.81 -11.77
CA ALA A 68 14.32 3.05 -12.99
C ALA A 68 13.81 1.60 -12.92
N PHE A 69 13.44 1.08 -14.09
CA PHE A 69 12.98 -0.28 -14.23
C PHE A 69 14.09 -1.29 -13.82
N ARG A 70 13.70 -2.39 -13.15
CA ARG A 70 14.58 -3.46 -12.60
C ARG A 70 15.65 -3.02 -11.60
N LYS A 71 15.35 -2.05 -10.73
CA LYS A 71 16.23 -1.68 -9.61
C LYS A 71 15.75 -2.21 -8.25
N GLY A 72 15.01 -3.33 -8.25
CA GLY A 72 14.59 -3.99 -7.00
C GLY A 72 13.57 -3.22 -6.16
N LYS A 73 12.70 -2.42 -6.79
CA LYS A 73 11.71 -1.58 -6.07
C LYS A 73 10.71 -2.41 -5.27
N SER A 74 10.04 -3.37 -5.93
CA SER A 74 9.09 -4.28 -5.27
C SER A 74 9.77 -5.10 -4.16
N PHE A 75 11.02 -5.53 -4.39
CA PHE A 75 11.81 -6.24 -3.38
C PHE A 75 12.05 -5.40 -2.12
N LEU A 76 12.36 -4.10 -2.26
CA LEU A 76 12.45 -3.19 -1.12
C LEU A 76 11.09 -3.01 -0.43
N LEU A 77 10.01 -2.85 -1.19
CA LEU A 77 8.66 -2.70 -0.64
C LEU A 77 8.24 -3.93 0.18
N ASP A 78 8.61 -5.14 -0.24
CA ASP A 78 8.30 -6.36 0.51
C ASP A 78 8.99 -6.41 1.88
N PHE A 79 10.20 -5.87 2.02
CA PHE A 79 10.84 -5.72 3.34
C PHE A 79 10.12 -4.70 4.23
N LEU A 80 9.63 -3.61 3.64
CA LEU A 80 8.83 -2.63 4.37
C LEU A 80 7.50 -3.24 4.83
N LEU A 81 6.87 -4.07 4.01
CA LEU A 81 5.68 -4.83 4.40
C LEU A 81 6.00 -5.76 5.57
N ARG A 82 7.09 -6.53 5.50
CA ARG A 82 7.51 -7.41 6.60
C ARG A 82 7.68 -6.64 7.90
N TYR A 83 8.40 -5.51 7.85
CA TYR A 83 8.56 -4.62 9.00
C TYR A 83 7.21 -4.18 9.58
N LEU A 84 6.30 -3.68 8.73
CA LEU A 84 4.99 -3.18 9.16
C LEU A 84 4.11 -4.28 9.78
N TYR A 85 4.15 -5.51 9.24
CA TYR A 85 3.44 -6.65 9.82
C TYR A 85 4.01 -7.07 11.18
N THR A 86 5.34 -7.14 11.32
CA THR A 86 5.97 -7.43 12.63
C THR A 86 5.59 -6.38 13.67
N GLN A 87 5.62 -5.10 13.31
CA GLN A 87 5.21 -4.02 14.21
C GLN A 87 3.74 -4.12 14.60
N LYS A 88 2.86 -4.51 13.66
CA LYS A 88 1.43 -4.68 13.93
C LYS A 88 1.13 -5.82 14.90
N GLU A 89 1.93 -6.89 14.88
CA GLU A 89 1.77 -8.05 15.75
C GLU A 89 2.34 -7.83 17.17
N ASP A 90 2.92 -6.66 17.45
CA ASP A 90 3.61 -6.33 18.72
C ASP A 90 4.60 -7.42 19.16
N SER A 91 5.20 -8.10 18.18
CA SER A 91 6.18 -9.15 18.42
C SER A 91 7.55 -8.51 18.63
N ASN A 92 8.16 -8.73 19.80
CA ASN A 92 9.52 -8.27 20.12
C ASN A 92 10.58 -9.16 19.44
N THR A 93 10.28 -9.60 18.22
CA THR A 93 11.06 -10.53 17.41
C THR A 93 11.81 -9.79 16.31
N ASP A 94 12.84 -10.44 15.75
CA ASP A 94 13.56 -9.90 14.62
C ASP A 94 12.64 -9.72 13.41
N TRP A 95 12.39 -8.46 13.03
CA TRP A 95 11.48 -8.11 11.93
C TRP A 95 12.00 -8.53 10.57
N LEU A 96 13.31 -8.78 10.43
CA LEU A 96 13.88 -9.20 9.15
C LEU A 96 13.43 -10.60 8.76
N GLY A 97 12.85 -11.35 9.71
CA GLY A 97 12.43 -12.74 9.54
C GLY A 97 13.60 -13.70 9.60
N VAL A 98 13.31 -14.98 9.45
CA VAL A 98 14.34 -16.04 9.41
C VAL A 98 14.99 -16.06 8.02
N GLU A 99 16.28 -16.41 7.90
CA GLU A 99 17.01 -16.40 6.62
C GLU A 99 16.31 -17.17 5.49
N ASP A 100 15.61 -18.26 5.81
CA ASP A 100 14.92 -19.12 4.84
C ASP A 100 13.46 -18.72 4.56
N GLU A 101 12.95 -17.67 5.20
CA GLU A 101 11.54 -17.27 5.08
C GLU A 101 11.34 -16.38 3.83
N PRO A 102 10.55 -16.82 2.83
CA PRO A 102 10.42 -16.11 1.56
C PRO A 102 9.73 -14.75 1.74
N LEU A 103 10.22 -13.72 1.03
CA LEU A 103 9.54 -12.44 0.90
C LEU A 103 8.27 -12.62 0.07
N THR A 104 7.15 -12.20 0.64
CA THR A 104 5.85 -12.18 -0.04
C THR A 104 5.25 -10.79 0.06
N GLY A 105 4.58 -10.34 -1.00
CA GLY A 105 4.11 -8.98 -1.08
C GLY A 105 3.71 -8.59 -2.50
N PHE A 106 4.34 -7.55 -3.02
CA PHE A 106 4.18 -7.12 -4.40
C PHE A 106 4.73 -8.19 -5.35
N SER A 107 4.11 -8.38 -6.52
CA SER A 107 4.68 -9.30 -7.52
C SER A 107 6.04 -8.80 -7.99
N TRP A 108 7.06 -9.66 -7.87
CA TRP A 108 8.37 -9.45 -8.46
C TRP A 108 8.91 -10.76 -9.01
N ARG A 109 9.54 -10.69 -10.19
CA ARG A 109 10.31 -11.79 -10.77
C ARG A 109 11.61 -11.23 -11.34
N GLY A 110 12.68 -12.03 -11.27
CA GLY A 110 13.87 -11.78 -12.09
C GLY A 110 13.52 -12.02 -13.56
N GLY A 111 13.77 -11.06 -14.44
CA GLY A 111 13.40 -11.18 -15.85
C GLY A 111 13.52 -9.88 -16.65
N SER A 112 13.29 -9.99 -17.96
CA SER A 112 13.41 -8.87 -18.90
C SER A 112 12.12 -8.06 -19.11
N ASP A 113 10.98 -8.51 -18.61
CA ASP A 113 9.72 -7.86 -18.91
C ASP A 113 9.24 -6.98 -17.75
N PRO A 114 8.65 -5.81 -18.04
CA PRO A 114 8.11 -4.94 -17.01
C PRO A 114 6.92 -5.56 -16.29
N GLU A 115 7.17 -5.95 -15.03
CA GLU A 115 6.17 -6.52 -14.11
C GLU A 115 5.16 -5.47 -13.62
N THR A 116 5.60 -4.24 -13.33
CA THR A 116 4.73 -3.16 -12.83
C THR A 116 4.59 -2.06 -13.86
N THR A 117 3.34 -1.76 -14.24
CA THR A 117 2.98 -0.57 -15.02
C THR A 117 2.05 0.29 -14.18
N GLY A 118 2.21 1.61 -14.22
CA GLY A 118 1.39 2.52 -13.41
C GLY A 118 1.74 2.56 -11.93
N ILE A 119 0.72 2.68 -11.08
CA ILE A 119 0.86 2.78 -9.62
C ILE A 119 0.00 1.72 -8.94
N GLN A 120 0.61 1.01 -8.00
CA GLN A 120 -0.04 0.05 -7.11
C GLN A 120 0.10 0.53 -5.67
N ILE A 121 -0.89 0.20 -4.84
CA ILE A 121 -0.86 0.36 -3.38
C ILE A 121 -1.11 -0.99 -2.71
N TRP A 122 -0.74 -1.14 -1.46
CA TRP A 122 -1.11 -2.33 -0.69
C TRP A 122 -2.57 -2.23 -0.22
N SER A 123 -3.32 -3.33 -0.29
CA SER A 123 -4.75 -3.32 0.06
C SER A 123 -5.02 -3.12 1.56
N GLU A 124 -4.02 -3.44 2.40
CA GLU A 124 -4.12 -3.31 3.85
C GLU A 124 -3.39 -2.05 4.32
N VAL A 125 -4.10 -1.18 5.03
CA VAL A 125 -3.56 0.06 5.60
C VAL A 125 -3.13 -0.20 7.04
N PHE A 126 -1.88 0.17 7.36
CA PHE A 126 -1.34 -0.07 8.70
C PHE A 126 -1.61 1.13 9.61
N ILE A 127 -2.20 0.89 10.78
CA ILE A 127 -2.39 1.93 11.79
C ILE A 127 -1.20 1.91 12.75
N VAL A 128 -0.43 3.00 12.78
CA VAL A 128 0.77 3.13 13.61
C VAL A 128 0.55 4.19 14.68
N MET A 129 0.93 3.88 15.92
CA MET A 129 0.95 4.85 17.02
C MET A 129 2.28 5.58 17.03
N LYS A 130 2.26 6.90 16.86
CA LYS A 130 3.45 7.74 16.98
C LYS A 130 3.85 7.90 18.46
N PRO A 131 5.11 8.26 18.76
CA PRO A 131 5.55 8.51 20.14
C PRO A 131 4.77 9.60 20.89
N ASN A 132 4.12 10.51 20.16
CA ASN A 132 3.24 11.53 20.72
C ASN A 132 1.81 11.04 21.00
N GLY A 133 1.52 9.74 20.85
CA GLY A 133 0.22 9.13 21.04
C GLY A 133 -0.76 9.29 19.87
N LYS A 134 -0.39 10.01 18.79
CA LYS A 134 -1.26 10.16 17.61
C LYS A 134 -1.22 8.91 16.75
N LYS A 135 -2.40 8.42 16.35
CA LYS A 135 -2.53 7.34 15.34
C LYS A 135 -2.43 7.92 13.93
N VAL A 136 -1.72 7.21 13.05
CA VAL A 136 -1.64 7.52 11.62
C VAL A 136 -1.86 6.27 10.79
N ALA A 137 -2.44 6.45 9.61
CA ALA A 137 -2.56 5.41 8.58
C ALA A 137 -1.30 5.42 7.70
N VAL A 138 -0.67 4.27 7.49
CA VAL A 138 0.51 4.12 6.62
C VAL A 138 0.10 3.32 5.39
N VAL A 139 0.38 3.90 4.21
CA VAL A 139 0.05 3.38 2.88
C VAL A 139 1.28 3.35 2.00
#